data_AF-A0A8S7S2V1-F1
#
_entry.id   AF-A0A8S7S2V1-F1
#
_cell.length_a   1.000
_cell.length_b   1.000
_cell.length_c   1.000
_cell.angle_alpha   90.00
_cell.angle_beta   90.00
_cell.angle_gamma   90.00
#
_symmetry.space_group_name_H-M   'P 1'
#
loop_
_entity.id
_entity.type
_entity.pdbx_description
1 polymer ?
#
loop_
_entity_poly.entity_id
_entity_poly.type
_entity_poly.pdbx_seq_one_letter_code
_entity_poly.pdbx_strand_id
1 'polypeptide(L)'
;WSGSLNAPDATVSMTDTQWSMNGNSTAGNMKLNRTIVGFNGGTSPFTTLTTDNLDAVQSAFVMRTDLNKADKLVINKSATGHDNSIWVNFLKKPSNKDTLDIPLVSAPEATADNLFRASTRVVGFSDVTPILSVRKEDGKKEWVLDGYQVARNDGQGKAAATFMHISYNNFITEVNNLNKRM
;
A
#
# COMPACT_ATOMS: atom_id res chain seq x y z
N TRP A 1 7.13 -9.42 -10.96
CA TRP A 1 7.19 -10.82 -10.51
C TRP A 1 6.10 -11.09 -9.47
N SER A 2 5.56 -12.30 -9.40
CA SER A 2 4.58 -12.70 -8.39
C SER A 2 5.06 -13.95 -7.69
N GLY A 3 5.15 -13.92 -6.36
CA GLY A 3 5.70 -15.03 -5.57
C GLY A 3 6.24 -14.59 -4.22
N SER A 4 6.58 -15.57 -3.38
CA SER A 4 7.36 -15.39 -2.16
C SER A 4 8.83 -15.69 -2.42
N LEU A 5 9.72 -14.97 -1.73
CA LEU A 5 11.17 -15.08 -1.86
C LEU A 5 11.74 -15.61 -0.56
N ASN A 6 12.56 -16.65 -0.60
CA ASN A 6 13.35 -17.08 0.56
C ASN A 6 14.84 -17.15 0.17
N ALA A 7 15.57 -16.08 0.40
CA ALA A 7 16.97 -15.94 0.02
C ALA A 7 17.75 -15.13 1.08
N PRO A 8 17.85 -15.63 2.34
CA PRO A 8 18.37 -14.88 3.48
C PRO A 8 19.84 -14.45 3.34
N ASP A 9 20.62 -15.11 2.50
CA ASP A 9 22.03 -14.79 2.26
C ASP A 9 22.26 -14.04 0.92
N ALA A 10 21.19 -13.85 0.14
CA ALA A 10 21.31 -13.29 -1.20
C ALA A 10 21.17 -11.76 -1.22
N THR A 11 21.67 -11.17 -2.31
CA THR A 11 21.32 -9.79 -2.69
C THR A 11 20.29 -9.82 -3.79
N VAL A 12 19.17 -9.13 -3.58
CA VAL A 12 18.12 -8.94 -4.56
C VAL A 12 18.12 -7.48 -5.01
N SER A 13 18.26 -7.27 -6.31
CA SER A 13 18.15 -5.95 -6.90
C SER A 13 16.94 -5.91 -7.83
N MET A 14 16.10 -4.89 -7.66
CA MET A 14 14.94 -4.64 -8.50
C MET A 14 14.96 -3.19 -8.95
N THR A 15 14.72 -2.97 -10.24
CA THR A 15 14.62 -1.63 -10.83
C THR A 15 13.42 -1.61 -11.78
N ASP A 16 12.61 -0.56 -11.73
CA ASP A 16 11.43 -0.41 -12.59
C ASP A 16 10.51 -1.64 -12.58
N THR A 17 10.33 -2.22 -11.39
CA THR A 17 9.69 -3.53 -11.22
C THR A 17 8.51 -3.44 -10.27
N GLN A 18 7.49 -4.26 -10.54
CA GLN A 18 6.45 -4.56 -9.56
C GLN A 18 6.60 -5.99 -9.06
N TRP A 19 6.74 -6.14 -7.74
CA TRP A 19 6.69 -7.41 -7.04
C TRP A 19 5.33 -7.55 -6.35
N SER A 20 4.54 -8.53 -6.78
CA SER A 20 3.34 -8.98 -6.08
C SER A 20 3.71 -10.12 -5.12
N MET A 21 4.01 -9.77 -3.88
CA MET A 21 4.42 -10.72 -2.85
C MET A 21 3.20 -11.47 -2.30
N ASN A 22 3.13 -12.78 -2.49
CA ASN A 22 1.97 -13.59 -2.11
C ASN A 22 2.17 -14.45 -0.84
N GLY A 23 3.28 -14.24 -0.12
CA GLY A 23 3.59 -14.92 1.13
C GLY A 23 4.77 -14.27 1.84
N ASN A 24 5.06 -14.71 3.06
CA ASN A 24 6.23 -14.24 3.81
C ASN A 24 7.49 -14.41 2.95
N SER A 25 8.33 -13.38 2.98
CA SER A 25 9.55 -13.36 2.18
C SER A 25 10.75 -12.87 2.99
N THR A 26 11.92 -13.35 2.63
CA THR A 26 13.18 -13.00 3.28
C THR A 26 14.28 -12.83 2.23
N ALA A 27 15.06 -11.76 2.37
CA ALA A 27 16.26 -11.50 1.57
C ALA A 27 17.40 -11.09 2.51
N GLY A 28 18.66 -11.35 2.15
CA GLY A 28 19.78 -10.79 2.91
C GLY A 28 19.92 -9.29 2.68
N ASN A 29 20.02 -8.90 1.41
CA ASN A 29 20.17 -7.51 1.01
C ASN A 29 19.17 -7.18 -0.08
N MET A 30 18.51 -6.03 0.02
CA MET A 30 17.57 -5.54 -0.99
C MET A 30 18.02 -4.18 -1.50
N LYS A 31 18.15 -4.06 -2.82
CA LYS A 31 18.39 -2.82 -3.55
C LYS A 31 17.21 -2.52 -4.46
N LEU A 32 16.41 -1.53 -4.10
CA LEU A 32 15.16 -1.19 -4.78
C LEU A 32 15.27 0.19 -5.41
N ASN A 33 14.98 0.30 -6.70
CA ASN A 33 14.91 1.57 -7.40
C ASN A 33 13.62 1.63 -8.22
N ARG A 34 12.75 2.61 -7.96
CA ARG A 34 11.44 2.71 -8.64
C ARG A 34 10.68 1.37 -8.63
N THR A 35 10.73 0.68 -7.49
CA THR A 35 10.11 -0.64 -7.34
C THR A 35 8.86 -0.56 -6.48
N ILE A 36 7.81 -1.25 -6.89
CA ILE A 36 6.59 -1.40 -6.10
C ILE A 36 6.58 -2.80 -5.50
N VAL A 37 6.63 -2.88 -4.17
CA VAL A 37 6.46 -4.13 -3.41
C VAL A 37 5.03 -4.17 -2.88
N GLY A 38 4.18 -4.93 -3.55
CA GLY A 38 2.78 -5.13 -3.16
C GLY A 38 2.60 -6.38 -2.33
N PHE A 39 2.14 -6.21 -1.09
CA PHE A 39 1.79 -7.30 -0.19
C PHE A 39 0.41 -7.84 -0.58
N ASN A 40 0.42 -8.95 -1.31
CA ASN A 40 -0.73 -9.57 -1.97
C ASN A 40 -0.88 -11.03 -1.54
N GLY A 41 -0.96 -11.29 -0.23
CA GLY A 41 -1.10 -12.64 0.34
C GLY A 41 -2.38 -13.40 -0.07
N GLY A 42 -3.26 -12.84 -0.91
CA GLY A 42 -4.51 -13.49 -1.32
C GLY A 42 -5.38 -13.83 -0.11
N THR A 43 -5.67 -15.13 0.07
CA THR A 43 -6.40 -15.70 1.23
C THR A 43 -5.53 -15.90 2.47
N SER A 44 -4.21 -15.72 2.36
CA SER A 44 -3.25 -15.86 3.46
C SER A 44 -3.39 -14.68 4.45
N PRO A 45 -3.15 -14.91 5.75
CA PRO A 45 -3.01 -13.82 6.72
C PRO A 45 -1.95 -12.79 6.27
N PHE A 46 -1.93 -11.64 6.94
CA PHE A 46 -0.93 -10.61 6.71
C PHE A 46 0.49 -11.19 6.68
N THR A 47 1.27 -10.69 5.73
CA THR A 47 2.58 -11.21 5.33
C THR A 47 3.69 -10.26 5.76
N THR A 48 4.86 -10.84 6.03
CA THR A 48 6.06 -10.11 6.43
C THR A 48 7.14 -10.24 5.37
N LEU A 49 7.73 -9.11 4.98
CA LEU A 49 8.97 -9.05 4.25
C LEU A 49 10.10 -8.73 5.22
N THR A 50 11.08 -9.61 5.32
CA THR A 50 12.27 -9.43 6.17
C THR A 50 13.51 -9.23 5.30
N THR A 51 14.33 -8.22 5.62
CA THR A 51 15.66 -8.06 5.03
C THR A 51 16.68 -7.62 6.06
N ASP A 52 17.95 -7.98 5.90
CA ASP A 52 18.97 -7.42 6.79
C ASP A 52 19.31 -5.99 6.37
N ASN A 53 19.60 -5.78 5.09
CA ASN A 53 19.92 -4.46 4.56
C ASN A 53 18.92 -4.05 3.48
N LEU A 54 18.42 -2.82 3.57
CA LEU A 54 17.57 -2.21 2.56
C LEU A 54 18.21 -0.93 2.05
N ASP A 55 18.40 -0.83 0.75
CA ASP A 55 18.71 0.41 0.05
C ASP A 55 17.58 0.67 -0.96
N ALA A 56 16.70 1.60 -0.66
CA ALA A 56 15.48 1.84 -1.45
C ALA A 56 15.37 3.30 -1.86
N VAL A 57 15.19 3.52 -3.17
CA VAL A 57 15.01 4.85 -3.75
C VAL A 57 13.74 4.86 -4.58
N GLN A 58 12.90 5.88 -4.37
CA GLN A 58 11.67 6.12 -5.13
C GLN A 58 10.76 4.87 -5.20
N SER A 59 10.78 4.04 -4.17
CA SER A 59 10.07 2.77 -4.14
C SER A 59 8.82 2.84 -3.28
N ALA A 60 7.85 1.98 -3.54
CA ALA A 60 6.57 1.96 -2.83
C ALA A 60 6.33 0.61 -2.18
N PHE A 61 5.84 0.62 -0.94
CA PHE A 61 5.42 -0.57 -0.21
C PHE A 61 3.91 -0.51 0.00
N VAL A 62 3.19 -1.40 -0.66
CA VAL A 62 1.72 -1.44 -0.62
C VAL A 62 1.28 -2.52 0.34
N MET A 63 0.92 -2.11 1.55
CA MET A 63 0.57 -2.98 2.67
C MET A 63 -0.95 -3.05 2.85
N ARG A 64 -1.45 -4.11 3.48
CA ARG A 64 -2.86 -4.27 3.83
C ARG A 64 -3.02 -4.22 5.35
N THR A 65 -4.18 -3.78 5.82
CA THR A 65 -4.58 -3.84 7.23
C THR A 65 -6.07 -4.15 7.38
N ASP A 66 -6.43 -4.88 8.43
CA ASP A 66 -7.83 -5.07 8.85
C ASP A 66 -8.20 -4.22 10.07
N LEU A 67 -7.41 -3.16 10.33
CA LEU A 67 -7.52 -2.22 11.46
C LEU A 67 -7.05 -2.80 12.81
N ASN A 68 -6.59 -4.04 12.82
CA ASN A 68 -6.00 -4.67 14.01
C ASN A 68 -4.61 -5.24 13.69
N LYS A 69 -4.49 -5.92 12.55
CA LYS A 69 -3.24 -6.48 12.04
C LYS A 69 -2.95 -5.92 10.66
N ALA A 70 -1.67 -5.92 10.29
CA ALA A 70 -1.22 -5.46 8.98
C ALA A 70 -0.06 -6.30 8.45
N ASP A 71 0.17 -6.20 7.15
CA ASP A 71 1.41 -6.64 6.53
C ASP A 71 2.60 -5.84 7.11
N LYS A 72 3.80 -6.43 7.12
CA LYS A 72 4.98 -5.84 7.77
C LYS A 72 6.23 -5.86 6.91
N LEU A 73 7.02 -4.79 7.00
CA LEU A 73 8.41 -4.75 6.55
C LEU A 73 9.33 -4.74 7.77
N VAL A 74 10.25 -5.69 7.86
CA VAL A 74 11.23 -5.78 8.95
C VAL A 74 12.63 -5.68 8.38
N ILE A 75 13.42 -4.72 8.87
CA ILE A 75 14.78 -4.47 8.44
C ILE A 75 15.71 -4.64 9.65
N ASN A 76 16.64 -5.58 9.59
CA ASN A 76 17.39 -5.98 10.78
C ASN A 76 18.67 -5.16 11.03
N LYS A 77 19.40 -4.76 9.98
CA LYS A 77 20.77 -4.23 10.10
C LYS A 77 20.93 -2.80 9.61
N SER A 78 20.45 -2.46 8.40
CA SER A 78 20.55 -1.09 7.88
C SER A 78 19.46 -0.76 6.86
N ALA A 79 19.03 0.50 6.84
CA ALA A 79 18.04 1.01 5.91
C ALA A 79 18.47 2.39 5.39
N THR A 80 18.68 2.50 4.07
CA THR A 80 19.17 3.71 3.38
C THR A 80 18.33 4.02 2.14
N GLY A 81 18.62 5.18 1.53
CA GLY A 81 17.93 5.70 0.35
C GLY A 81 16.97 6.83 0.70
N HIS A 82 15.99 7.10 -0.17
CA HIS A 82 15.08 8.25 -0.03
C HIS A 82 13.84 8.13 -0.94
N ASP A 83 12.86 9.01 -0.68
CA ASP A 83 11.62 9.15 -1.47
C ASP A 83 10.79 7.87 -1.57
N ASN A 84 10.82 7.02 -0.53
CA ASN A 84 9.99 5.83 -0.50
C ASN A 84 8.62 6.14 0.11
N SER A 85 7.60 5.43 -0.38
CA SER A 85 6.23 5.63 0.05
C SER A 85 5.62 4.36 0.63
N ILE A 86 4.77 4.53 1.65
CA ILE A 86 3.93 3.49 2.23
C ILE A 86 2.49 3.77 1.81
N TRP A 87 1.90 2.79 1.14
CA TRP A 87 0.50 2.79 0.75
C TRP A 87 -0.20 1.74 1.61
N VAL A 88 -1.39 2.07 2.10
CA VAL A 88 -2.16 1.17 2.96
C VAL A 88 -3.51 0.87 2.32
N ASN A 89 -3.79 -0.42 2.14
CA ASN A 89 -5.08 -0.93 1.73
C ASN A 89 -5.87 -1.37 2.97
N PHE A 90 -6.92 -0.62 3.29
CA PHE A 90 -7.81 -0.90 4.41
C PHE A 90 -8.85 -1.94 4.00
N LEU A 91 -8.71 -3.18 4.50
CA LEU A 91 -9.58 -4.31 4.17
C LEU A 91 -10.94 -4.24 4.87
N LYS A 92 -11.03 -3.46 5.95
CA LYS A 92 -12.28 -3.10 6.62
C LYS A 92 -12.47 -1.61 6.51
N LYS A 93 -13.74 -1.18 6.43
CA LYS A 93 -14.07 0.24 6.48
C LYS A 93 -13.68 0.76 7.87
N PRO A 94 -12.74 1.70 7.96
CA PRO A 94 -12.39 2.22 9.26
C PRO A 94 -13.46 3.18 9.75
N SER A 95 -13.62 3.27 11.07
CA SER A 95 -14.48 4.26 11.70
C SER A 95 -13.68 5.53 11.99
N ASN A 96 -14.35 6.69 12.04
CA ASN A 96 -13.69 7.97 12.35
C ASN A 96 -13.19 8.06 13.81
N LYS A 97 -13.46 7.03 14.64
CA LYS A 97 -13.04 6.95 16.04
C LYS A 97 -11.88 5.99 16.27
N ASP A 98 -11.39 5.33 15.22
CA ASP A 98 -10.37 4.30 15.36
C ASP A 98 -9.01 4.97 15.55
N THR A 99 -8.55 5.07 16.80
CA THR A 99 -7.14 5.32 17.09
C THR A 99 -6.39 4.02 16.79
N LEU A 100 -5.53 4.04 15.78
CA LEU A 100 -4.72 2.87 15.42
C LEU A 100 -3.35 2.97 16.11
N ASP A 101 -2.74 1.82 16.35
CA ASP A 101 -1.35 1.67 16.80
C ASP A 101 -0.82 0.40 16.15
N ILE A 102 -0.58 0.45 14.84
CA ILE A 102 -0.21 -0.73 14.04
C ILE A 102 1.15 -0.51 13.39
N PRO A 103 2.22 -1.16 13.88
CA PRO A 103 3.55 -1.08 13.27
C PRO A 103 3.56 -1.71 11.88
N LEU A 104 3.93 -0.91 10.88
CA LEU A 104 4.03 -1.31 9.47
C LEU A 104 5.47 -1.60 9.05
N VAL A 105 6.41 -0.79 9.53
CA VAL A 105 7.84 -0.96 9.27
C VAL A 105 8.59 -0.97 10.58
N SER A 106 9.55 -1.87 10.72
CA SER A 106 10.54 -1.88 11.81
C SER A 106 11.93 -1.86 11.20
N ALA A 107 12.80 -0.98 11.67
CA ALA A 107 14.16 -0.78 11.19
C ALA A 107 15.11 -0.44 12.36
N PRO A 108 16.44 -0.44 12.16
CA PRO A 108 17.37 0.03 13.18
C PRO A 108 17.14 1.50 13.53
N GLU A 109 17.37 1.90 14.78
CA GLU A 109 17.13 3.27 15.27
C GLU A 109 17.83 4.37 14.45
N ALA A 110 19.00 4.06 13.88
CA ALA A 110 19.79 4.98 13.07
C ALA A 110 19.17 5.33 11.69
N THR A 111 18.14 4.60 11.25
CA THR A 111 17.47 4.82 9.96
C THR A 111 16.90 6.24 9.87
N ALA A 112 16.96 6.93 8.73
CA ALA A 112 16.39 8.29 8.64
C ALA A 112 14.85 8.30 8.84
N ASP A 113 14.31 9.25 9.62
CA ASP A 113 12.87 9.35 9.94
C ASP A 113 12.00 9.52 8.67
N ASN A 114 12.55 10.18 7.66
CA ASN A 114 11.88 10.48 6.39
C ASN A 114 12.13 9.41 5.30
N LEU A 115 12.76 8.28 5.63
CA LEU A 115 13.02 7.21 4.65
C LEU A 115 11.71 6.71 4.00
N PHE A 116 10.65 6.62 4.79
CA PHE A 116 9.31 6.28 4.35
C PHE A 116 8.32 7.40 4.65
N ARG A 117 7.41 7.66 3.72
CA ARG A 117 6.31 8.62 3.88
C ARG A 117 4.98 8.00 3.52
N ALA A 118 3.92 8.42 4.20
CA ALA A 118 2.57 8.12 3.80
C ALA A 118 2.29 8.67 2.39
N SER A 119 1.53 7.93 1.59
CA SER A 119 1.08 8.42 0.28
C SER A 119 -0.39 8.14 0.09
N THR A 120 -1.05 9.10 -0.55
CA THR A 120 -2.48 9.05 -0.89
C THR A 120 -2.74 8.04 -1.99
N ARG A 121 -3.86 7.32 -1.86
CA ARG A 121 -4.36 6.42 -2.90
C ARG A 121 -5.85 6.65 -3.14
N VAL A 122 -6.25 6.57 -4.40
CA VAL A 122 -7.66 6.54 -4.79
C VAL A 122 -8.28 5.19 -4.43
N VAL A 123 -9.34 5.21 -3.63
CA VAL A 123 -10.16 4.04 -3.28
C VAL A 123 -11.63 4.38 -3.56
N GLY A 124 -12.19 3.78 -4.61
CA GLY A 124 -13.52 4.13 -5.09
C GLY A 124 -13.59 5.61 -5.50
N PHE A 125 -14.45 6.39 -4.83
CA PHE A 125 -14.65 7.83 -5.08
C PHE A 125 -13.92 8.73 -4.08
N SER A 126 -12.98 8.18 -3.32
CA SER A 126 -12.27 8.90 -2.28
C SER A 126 -10.76 8.77 -2.42
N ASP A 127 -10.06 9.81 -1.99
CA ASP A 127 -8.64 9.79 -1.74
C ASP A 127 -8.42 9.41 -0.28
N VAL A 128 -7.65 8.34 -0.05
CA VAL A 128 -7.34 7.83 1.28
C VAL A 128 -5.85 7.98 1.52
N THR A 129 -5.49 8.67 2.60
CA THR A 129 -4.10 8.89 3.01
C THR A 129 -3.89 8.29 4.39
N PRO A 130 -3.00 7.30 4.58
CA PRO A 130 -2.67 6.82 5.91
C PRO A 130 -1.95 7.92 6.72
N ILE A 131 -2.19 7.95 8.02
CA ILE A 131 -1.45 8.80 8.97
C ILE A 131 -0.39 7.92 9.60
N LEU A 132 0.87 8.32 9.46
CA LEU A 132 2.00 7.59 10.03
C LEU A 132 2.70 8.46 11.07
N SER A 133 3.05 7.86 12.19
CA SER A 133 4.07 8.38 13.11
C SER A 133 5.34 7.55 13.05
N VAL A 134 6.43 8.16 13.53
CA VAL A 134 7.70 7.47 13.75
C VAL A 134 7.92 7.40 15.25
N ARG A 135 8.09 6.19 15.77
CA ARG A 135 8.50 5.96 17.16
C ARG A 135 9.86 5.27 17.24
N LYS A 136 10.57 5.53 18.34
CA LYS A 136 11.86 4.92 18.66
C LYS A 136 11.72 4.21 19.99
N GLU A 137 11.93 2.89 19.99
CA GLU A 137 11.77 2.04 21.16
C GLU A 137 12.72 0.84 21.03
N ASP A 138 13.34 0.42 22.13
CA ASP A 138 14.21 -0.77 22.19
C ASP A 138 15.30 -0.86 21.09
N GLY A 139 15.93 0.27 20.75
CA GLY A 139 16.96 0.32 19.72
C GLY A 139 16.43 0.15 18.28
N LYS A 140 15.11 0.22 18.10
CA LYS A 140 14.43 0.16 16.80
C LYS A 140 13.69 1.45 16.51
N LYS A 141 13.47 1.66 15.22
CA LYS A 141 12.60 2.69 14.66
C LYS A 141 11.43 2.03 13.99
N GLU A 142 10.23 2.51 14.29
CA GLU A 142 9.02 2.00 13.69
C GLU A 142 8.23 3.10 13.01
N TRP A 143 7.67 2.78 11.83
CA TRP A 143 6.63 3.57 11.19
C TRP A 143 5.30 2.92 11.56
N VAL A 144 4.51 3.64 12.34
CA VAL A 144 3.26 3.15 12.93
C VAL A 144 2.09 3.81 12.22
N LEU A 145 1.10 3.01 11.86
CA LEU A 145 -0.17 3.49 11.34
C LEU A 145 -1.07 3.92 12.50
N ASP A 146 -1.29 5.22 12.61
CA ASP A 146 -2.09 5.83 13.67
C ASP A 146 -3.53 6.11 13.25
N GLY A 147 -3.76 6.14 11.93
CA GLY A 147 -5.07 6.45 11.37
C GLY A 147 -5.00 6.70 9.88
N TYR A 148 -5.98 7.45 9.38
CA TYR A 148 -6.11 7.78 7.97
C TYR A 148 -6.96 9.05 7.80
N GLN A 149 -6.80 9.69 6.64
CA GLN A 149 -7.62 10.80 6.18
C GLN A 149 -8.35 10.38 4.92
N VAL A 150 -9.61 10.81 4.80
CA VAL A 150 -10.43 10.59 3.61
C VAL A 150 -10.83 11.94 3.05
N ALA A 151 -10.49 12.19 1.79
CA ALA A 151 -10.99 13.30 1.01
C ALA A 151 -11.85 12.77 -0.13
N ARG A 152 -12.86 13.54 -0.54
CA ARG A 152 -13.67 13.21 -1.71
C ARG A 152 -12.81 13.40 -2.97
N ASN A 153 -12.80 12.40 -3.85
CA ASN A 153 -12.17 12.53 -5.15
C ASN A 153 -13.23 12.96 -6.18
N ASP A 154 -13.33 14.27 -6.40
CA ASP A 154 -14.30 14.86 -7.33
C ASP A 154 -14.09 14.44 -8.78
N GLY A 155 -12.85 14.13 -9.16
CA GLY A 155 -12.53 13.61 -10.49
C GLY A 155 -13.21 12.25 -10.74
N GLN A 156 -13.05 11.31 -9.81
CA GLN A 156 -13.70 10.00 -9.88
C GLN A 156 -15.23 10.11 -9.79
N GLY A 157 -15.75 11.01 -8.93
CA GLY A 157 -17.18 11.26 -8.82
C GLY A 157 -17.79 11.78 -10.13
N LYS A 158 -17.12 12.71 -10.81
CA LYS A 158 -17.55 13.23 -12.12
C LYS A 158 -17.51 12.15 -13.20
N ALA A 159 -16.44 11.36 -13.27
CA ALA A 159 -16.31 10.27 -14.24
C ALA A 159 -17.45 9.25 -14.11
N ALA A 160 -17.81 8.87 -12.88
CA ALA A 160 -18.92 7.96 -12.63
C ALA A 160 -20.28 8.58 -13.01
N ALA A 161 -20.52 9.85 -12.70
CA ALA A 161 -21.73 10.55 -13.09
C ALA A 161 -21.90 10.58 -14.63
N THR A 162 -20.81 10.85 -15.36
CA THR A 162 -20.81 10.81 -16.83
C THR A 162 -21.15 9.41 -17.36
N PHE A 163 -20.56 8.35 -16.79
CA PHE A 163 -20.86 6.97 -17.18
C PHE A 163 -22.34 6.60 -16.95
N MET A 164 -22.92 6.99 -15.81
CA MET A 164 -24.35 6.78 -15.52
C MET A 164 -25.23 7.55 -16.49
N HIS A 165 -24.87 8.79 -16.81
CA HIS A 165 -25.61 9.62 -17.76
C HIS A 165 -25.63 9.02 -19.17
N ILE A 166 -24.48 8.52 -19.65
CA ILE A 166 -24.41 7.80 -20.94
C ILE A 166 -25.27 6.54 -20.91
N SER A 167 -25.16 5.73 -19.84
CA SER A 167 -25.92 4.48 -19.70
C SER A 167 -27.43 4.72 -19.66
N TYR A 168 -27.88 5.75 -18.93
CA TYR A 168 -29.28 6.15 -18.87
C TYR A 168 -29.80 6.59 -20.25
N ASN A 169 -29.03 7.42 -20.96
CA ASN A 169 -29.43 7.87 -22.30
C ASN A 169 -29.52 6.71 -23.29
N ASN A 170 -28.60 5.75 -23.22
CA ASN A 170 -28.65 4.53 -24.04
C ASN A 170 -29.90 3.70 -23.71
N PHE A 171 -30.21 3.49 -22.43
CA PHE A 171 -31.41 2.77 -21.99
C PHE A 171 -32.70 3.42 -22.49
N ILE A 172 -32.86 4.74 -22.31
CA ILE A 172 -34.04 5.48 -22.80
C ILE A 172 -34.13 5.43 -24.32
N THR A 173 -33.00 5.54 -25.03
CA THR A 173 -32.96 5.41 -26.49
C THR A 173 -33.41 4.03 -26.94
N GLU A 174 -32.96 2.97 -26.27
CA GLU A 174 -33.33 1.60 -26.56
C GLU A 174 -34.81 1.33 -26.27
N VAL A 175 -35.34 1.76 -25.12
CA VAL A 175 -36.78 1.69 -24.80
C VAL A 175 -37.63 2.42 -25.83
N ASN A 176 -37.23 3.62 -26.23
CA ASN A 176 -37.93 4.39 -27.28
C ASN A 176 -37.88 3.68 -28.64
N ASN A 177 -36.76 3.04 -28.98
CA ASN A 177 -36.64 2.26 -30.21
C ASN A 177 -37.48 0.98 -30.17
N LEU A 178 -37.60 0.32 -29.02
CA LEU A 178 -38.48 -0.84 -28.84
C LEU A 178 -39.95 -0.45 -28.98
N ASN A 179 -40.37 0.67 -28.37
CA ASN A 179 -41.74 1.18 -28.50
C ASN A 179 -42.13 1.56 -29.94
N LYS A 180 -41.17 1.93 -30.79
CA LYS A 180 -41.41 2.22 -32.22
C LYS A 180 -41.49 0.96 -33.09
N ARG A 181 -41.04 -0.18 -32.58
CA ARG A 181 -41.01 -1.47 -33.29
C ARG A 181 -42.18 -2.38 -32.90
N MET A 182 -42.96 -2.01 -31.90
CA MET A 182 -44.25 -2.59 -31.54
C MET A 182 -45.38 -1.81 -32.23
#